data_AF-A0AAD5PYU9-F1
#
_entry.id   AF-A0AAD5PYU9-F1
#
_cell.length_a   1.000
_cell.length_b   1.000
_cell.length_c   1.000
_cell.angle_alpha   90.00
_cell.angle_beta   90.00
_cell.angle_gamma   90.00
#
_symmetry.space_group_name_H-M   'P 1'
#
loop_
_entity.id
_entity.type
_entity.pdbx_description
1 polymer ?
#
loop_
_entity_poly.entity_id
_entity_poly.type
_entity_poly.pdbx_seq_one_letter_code
_entity_poly.pdbx_strand_id
1 'polypeptide(L)' 'MVNGRTERDSNGDWTKCDGPCKRWFHNRCAGIKRILKESENWDCIKCANRSNRPRHY' A
#
# COMPACT_ATOMS: atom_id res chain seq x y z
N MET A 1 18.81 -18.30 11.44
CA MET A 1 18.51 -17.83 10.08
C MET A 1 17.01 -17.58 10.02
N VAL A 2 16.58 -16.33 9.90
CA VAL A 2 15.17 -15.93 10.03
C VAL A 2 14.32 -16.45 8.86
N ASN A 3 13.87 -17.70 8.92
CA ASN A 3 12.96 -18.27 7.93
C ASN A 3 11.51 -17.87 8.24
N GLY A 4 11.24 -16.59 8.03
CA GLY A 4 9.91 -16.00 8.17
C GLY A 4 8.98 -16.42 7.04
N ARG A 5 8.30 -17.56 7.21
CA ARG A 5 6.93 -17.85 6.72
C ARG A 5 6.53 -17.20 5.38
N THR A 6 7.07 -17.69 4.27
CA THR A 6 6.71 -17.28 2.89
C THR A 6 5.74 -18.26 2.22
N GLU A 7 4.68 -18.67 2.91
CA GLU A 7 3.71 -19.65 2.39
C GLU A 7 2.25 -19.18 2.54
N ARG A 8 2.00 -17.86 2.65
CA ARG A 8 0.63 -17.31 2.65
C ARG A 8 0.44 -16.14 1.68
N ASP A 9 1.27 -16.07 0.65
CA ASP A 9 1.22 -15.01 -0.36
C ASP A 9 0.58 -15.52 -1.68
N SER A 10 -0.28 -16.55 -1.61
CA SER A 10 -0.92 -17.17 -2.78
C SER A 10 -2.18 -16.43 -3.31
N ASN A 11 -2.47 -15.22 -2.84
CA ASN A 11 -3.54 -14.34 -3.34
C ASN A 11 -3.30 -12.95 -2.72
N GLY A 12 -2.51 -12.07 -3.33
CA GLY A 12 -2.89 -11.38 -4.55
C GLY A 12 -3.35 -9.94 -4.33
N ASP A 13 -3.28 -9.41 -3.10
CA ASP A 13 -3.70 -8.04 -2.79
C ASP A 13 -2.58 -7.02 -3.07
N TRP A 14 -2.54 -6.48 -4.28
CA TRP A 14 -1.60 -5.42 -4.69
C TRP A 14 -2.35 -4.11 -4.88
N THR A 15 -1.85 -3.05 -4.26
CA THR A 15 -2.38 -1.69 -4.42
C THR A 15 -1.34 -0.81 -5.10
N LYS A 16 -1.80 -0.02 -6.05
CA LYS A 16 -1.00 1.03 -6.68
C LYS A 16 -1.05 2.30 -5.85
N CYS A 17 0.11 2.85 -5.53
CA CYS A 17 0.30 4.19 -4.98
C CYS A 17 -0.29 5.23 -5.93
N ASP A 18 -1.22 6.06 -5.44
CA ASP A 18 -1.80 7.15 -6.26
C ASP A 18 -0.89 8.39 -6.31
N GLY A 19 -0.03 8.56 -5.30
CA GLY A 19 1.01 9.58 -5.32
C GLY A 19 1.98 9.52 -6.52
N PRO A 20 2.93 10.46 -6.62
CA PRO A 20 3.83 10.58 -7.78
C PRO A 20 4.72 9.35 -8.00
N CYS A 21 4.77 8.44 -7.02
CA CYS A 21 5.52 7.22 -7.11
C CYS A 21 4.90 6.19 -8.07
N LYS A 22 3.57 6.17 -8.21
CA LYS A 22 2.79 5.26 -9.09
C LYS A 22 3.25 3.79 -9.07
N ARG A 23 3.81 3.34 -7.94
CA ARG A 23 4.37 2.01 -7.74
C ARG A 23 3.35 1.06 -7.14
N TRP A 24 3.48 -0.22 -7.46
CA TRP A 24 2.68 -1.29 -6.88
C TRP A 24 3.29 -1.79 -5.58
N PHE A 25 2.45 -2.01 -4.59
CA PHE A 25 2.85 -2.51 -3.28
C PHE A 25 1.92 -3.63 -2.83
N HIS A 26 2.48 -4.64 -2.18
CA HIS A 26 1.66 -5.61 -1.46
C HIS A 26 0.91 -4.91 -0.34
N ASN A 27 -0.40 -5.17 -0.23
CA ASN A 27 -1.24 -4.60 0.81
C ASN A 27 -0.66 -4.86 2.20
N ARG A 28 -0.17 -6.08 2.44
CA ARG A 28 0.48 -6.44 3.71
C ARG A 28 1.76 -5.64 4.00
N CYS A 29 2.66 -5.50 3.02
CA CYS A 29 3.90 -4.71 3.18
C CYS A 29 3.61 -3.21 3.34
N ALA A 30 2.52 -2.75 2.73
CA ALA A 30 2.02 -1.39 2.83
C ALA A 30 1.25 -1.09 4.13
N GLY A 31 0.95 -2.10 4.96
CA GLY A 31 0.12 -1.95 6.16
C GLY A 31 -1.39 -1.83 5.86
N ILE A 32 -1.81 -2.09 4.63
CA ILE A 32 -3.21 -2.16 4.21
C ILE A 32 -3.79 -3.47 4.77
N LYS A 33 -4.49 -3.38 5.90
CA LYS A 33 -5.15 -4.52 6.57
C LYS A 33 -6.51 -4.89 5.97
N ARG A 34 -7.10 -4.00 5.16
CA ARG A 34 -8.41 -4.18 4.51
C ARG A 34 -8.26 -3.94 3.01
N ILE A 35 -9.02 -4.62 2.15
CA ILE A 35 -9.08 -4.29 0.72
C ILE A 35 -9.51 -2.83 0.60
N LEU A 36 -8.66 -2.00 0.01
CA LEU A 36 -9.02 -0.63 -0.32
C LEU A 36 -10.11 -0.68 -1.38
N LYS A 37 -11.16 0.12 -1.22
CA LYS A 37 -12.13 0.30 -2.30
C LYS A 37 -11.43 1.00 -3.46
N GLU A 38 -11.86 0.71 -4.69
CA GLU A 38 -11.32 1.36 -5.90
C GLU A 38 -11.43 2.90 -5.83
N SER A 39 -12.37 3.42 -5.04
CA SER A 39 -12.58 4.85 -4.80
C SER A 39 -11.74 5.44 -3.67
N GLU A 40 -10.92 4.65 -2.96
CA GLU A 40 -10.10 5.14 -1.83
C GLU A 40 -8.66 5.43 -2.29
N ASN A 41 -8.25 6.70 -2.19
CA ASN A 41 -6.93 7.13 -2.62
C ASN A 41 -5.86 6.72 -1.60
N TRP A 42 -5.01 5.77 -1.96
CA TRP A 42 -3.92 5.30 -1.09
C TRP A 42 -2.55 5.77 -1.57
N ASP A 43 -1.83 6.43 -0.67
CA ASP A 43 -0.44 6.83 -0.84
C ASP A 43 0.47 5.93 -0.03
N CYS A 44 1.53 5.42 -0.66
CA CYS A 44 2.56 4.69 0.09
C CYS A 44 3.20 5.58 1.16
N ILE A 45 3.77 5.00 2.21
CA ILE A 45 4.37 5.73 3.35
C ILE A 45 5.36 6.82 2.89
N LYS A 46 6.11 6.58 1.82
CA LYS A 46 7.04 7.59 1.26
C LYS A 46 6.30 8.79 0.65
N CYS A 47 5.22 8.54 -0.07
CA CYS A 47 4.36 9.60 -0.63
C CYS A 47 3.57 10.28 0.49
N ALA A 48 3.02 9.53 1.43
CA ALA A 48 2.32 10.08 2.59
C ALA A 48 3.21 10.98 3.45
N ASN A 49 4.47 10.60 3.69
CA ASN A 49 5.43 11.44 4.43
C ASN A 49 5.93 12.66 3.64
N ARG A 50 5.95 12.59 2.29
CA ARG A 50 6.26 13.75 1.44
C ARG A 50 5.06 14.66 1.21
N SER A 51 3.86 14.13 1.35
CA SER A 51 2.62 14.83 1.06
C SER A 51 2.24 15.70 2.25
N ASN A 52 2.77 16.92 2.27
CA ASN A 52 2.19 18.05 2.99
C ASN A 52 0.94 18.57 2.24
N ARG A 53 0.19 17.70 1.55
CA ARG A 53 -1.08 18.08 0.93
C ARG A 53 -2.20 17.86 1.93
N PRO A 54 -3.09 18.86 2.12
CA PRO A 54 -4.32 18.63 2.85
C PRO A 54 -5.09 17.53 2.12
N ARG A 55 -5.34 16.41 2.81
CA ARG A 55 -6.25 15.37 2.33
C ARG A 55 -7.62 16.02 2.24
N HIS A 56 -7.98 16.49 1.05
CA HIS A 56 -9.34 16.96 0.77
C HIS A 56 -10.25 15.73 0.85
N TYR A 57 -11.03 15.71 1.92
CA TYR A 57 -12.08 14.74 2.22
C TYR A 57 -13.24 14.89 1.23
#